data_AF-A0A2A9KMP3-F1
#
_entry.id   AF-A0A2A9KMP3-F1
#
_cell.length_a   1.000
_cell.length_b   1.000
_cell.length_c   1.000
_cell.angle_alpha   90.00
_cell.angle_beta   90.00
_cell.angle_gamma   90.00
#
_symmetry.space_group_name_H-M   'P 1'
#
loop_
_entity.id
_entity.type
_entity.pdbx_description
1 polymer ?
#
loop_
_entity_poly.entity_id
_entity_poly.type
_entity_poly.pdbx_seq_one_letter_code
_entity_poly.pdbx_strand_id
1 'polypeptide(L)'
;MYKLKSVIIISGAMLGLVLQGEASAWGSRNPPAPTTTTTTTTAVNYAYPQVYGVTIDDISGLSATTTALSKLAKKPTTRIVFDEWQPASGYRSATVAINKVSYVMGEILDSSAMDQYTVQQYLSRASEYMAALGDVVNIWEVGNEINGEWLGNNADVVAKMSGAYDLAKGQGRTAALTLYYNQDCWSNPANEMFTWANANVPARMKSGLDYVLVSYYEEDCNGLVPDWNAVFTKLSAMFPNSKVGFGETGTTTTNKAAYLTRYYTLKPPVKNYIGGYFWWYGKEDLVPYTQPLWSTLNSVLSGS
;
A
#
# COMPACT_ATOMS: atom_id res chain seq x y z
N MET A 1 -3.37 14.04 6.74
CA MET A 1 -2.04 14.65 7.02
C MET A 1 -1.12 14.26 5.87
N TYR A 2 -0.64 15.22 5.10
CA TYR A 2 0.26 14.98 3.96
C TYR A 2 1.67 14.70 4.49
N LYS A 3 2.22 13.51 4.24
CA LYS A 3 3.63 13.22 4.55
C LYS A 3 4.50 13.89 3.49
N LEU A 4 4.92 15.13 3.75
CA LEU A 4 6.04 15.75 3.06
C LEU A 4 7.28 14.87 3.25
N LYS A 5 7.92 14.49 2.14
CA LYS A 5 9.34 14.09 2.13
C LYS A 5 10.13 15.20 2.84
N SER A 6 10.92 14.82 3.83
CA SER A 6 11.70 15.64 4.78
C SER A 6 12.13 17.02 4.26
N VAL A 7 11.59 18.10 4.85
CA VAL A 7 12.16 19.44 4.79
C VAL A 7 12.80 19.77 6.14
N ILE A 8 14.11 20.00 6.14
CA ILE A 8 14.84 20.54 7.29
C ILE A 8 14.34 21.97 7.52
N ILE A 9 13.64 22.20 8.64
CA ILE A 9 13.21 23.54 9.04
C ILE A 9 14.22 24.11 10.05
N ILE A 10 14.88 25.20 9.66
CA ILE A 10 15.66 26.05 10.55
C ILE A 10 14.69 26.89 11.39
N SER A 11 14.77 26.75 12.71
CA SER A 11 13.89 27.39 13.68
C SER A 11 14.04 28.91 13.69
N GLY A 12 12.96 29.63 13.32
CA GLY A 12 12.76 31.04 13.60
C GLY A 12 11.67 31.21 14.64
N ALA A 13 12.01 31.76 15.80
CA ALA A 13 11.09 32.01 16.90
C ALA A 13 10.10 33.14 16.59
N MET A 14 8.82 32.97 16.94
CA MET A 14 8.00 34.07 17.42
C MET A 14 6.91 33.62 18.39
N LEU A 15 6.68 34.51 19.35
CA LEU A 15 6.02 34.36 20.63
C LEU A 15 4.52 34.70 20.52
N GLY A 16 3.68 33.87 21.13
CA GLY A 16 2.51 34.25 21.95
C GLY A 16 1.34 35.02 21.32
N LEU A 17 0.15 34.37 21.31
CA LEU A 17 -1.03 34.97 21.93
C LEU A 17 -2.00 33.85 22.37
N VAL A 18 -2.34 33.86 23.65
CA VAL A 18 -3.30 32.97 24.31
C VAL A 18 -4.70 33.57 24.14
N LEU A 19 -5.67 32.77 23.70
CA LEU A 19 -7.08 33.04 23.89
C LEU A 19 -7.71 31.83 24.59
N GLN A 20 -8.14 32.06 25.83
CA GLN A 20 -8.91 31.13 26.64
C GLN A 20 -10.33 31.04 26.07
N GLY A 21 -10.78 29.82 25.78
CA GLY A 21 -12.14 29.49 25.38
C GLY A 21 -12.58 28.23 26.11
N GLU A 22 -13.60 28.41 26.94
CA GLU A 22 -14.26 27.53 27.91
C GLU A 22 -14.33 26.03 27.57
N ALA A 23 -13.82 25.23 28.49
CA ALA A 23 -14.04 23.79 28.57
C ALA A 23 -15.32 23.50 29.34
N SER A 24 -16.28 22.77 28.75
CA SER A 24 -17.25 21.93 29.47
C SER A 24 -18.05 21.02 28.54
N ALA A 25 -18.25 19.78 29.00
CA ALA A 25 -19.20 18.77 28.53
C ALA A 25 -18.78 17.79 27.42
N TRP A 26 -17.77 16.95 27.70
CA TRP A 26 -17.76 15.55 27.20
C TRP A 26 -17.49 14.62 28.38
N GLY A 27 -18.53 13.92 28.83
CA GLY A 27 -18.41 12.90 29.88
C GLY A 27 -17.54 11.74 29.41
N SER A 28 -16.65 11.27 30.27
CA SER A 28 -15.82 10.09 30.07
C SER A 28 -16.69 8.85 29.90
N ARG A 29 -16.85 8.39 28.66
CA ARG A 29 -17.24 6.99 28.41
C ARG A 29 -15.97 6.16 28.37
N ASN A 30 -15.80 5.31 29.37
CA ASN A 30 -14.77 4.28 29.33
C ASN A 30 -15.00 3.40 28.08
N PRO A 31 -13.95 3.10 27.29
CA PRO A 31 -14.09 2.14 26.21
C PRO A 31 -14.50 0.77 26.78
N PRO A 32 -15.41 0.03 26.11
CA PRO A 32 -15.76 -1.32 26.54
C PRO A 32 -14.52 -2.22 26.52
N ALA A 33 -14.42 -3.10 27.51
CA ALA A 33 -13.34 -4.08 27.60
C ALA A 33 -13.32 -4.97 26.34
N PRO A 34 -12.12 -5.36 25.85
CA PRO A 34 -12.01 -6.18 24.65
C PRO A 34 -12.66 -7.55 24.90
N THR A 35 -13.73 -7.84 24.17
CA THR A 35 -14.38 -9.15 24.17
C THR A 35 -13.43 -10.16 23.54
N THR A 36 -12.93 -11.11 24.33
CA THR A 36 -12.09 -12.20 23.84
C THR A 36 -12.96 -13.24 23.15
N THR A 37 -13.31 -13.01 21.88
CA THR A 37 -13.99 -14.02 21.07
C THR A 37 -12.96 -15.06 20.65
N THR A 38 -13.04 -16.26 21.23
CA THR A 38 -12.29 -17.43 20.77
C THR A 38 -12.88 -17.88 19.42
N THR A 39 -12.41 -17.28 18.33
CA THR A 39 -12.77 -17.72 16.99
C THR A 39 -12.06 -19.04 16.71
N THR A 40 -12.81 -20.13 16.60
CA THR A 40 -12.32 -21.41 16.10
C THR A 40 -11.87 -21.19 14.64
N THR A 41 -10.56 -21.08 14.42
CA THR A 41 -9.99 -20.89 13.08
C THR A 41 -10.14 -22.19 12.30
N THR A 42 -11.22 -22.34 11.53
CA THR A 42 -11.27 -23.38 10.50
C THR A 42 -10.08 -23.18 9.57
N ALA A 43 -9.23 -24.20 9.42
CA ALA A 43 -8.08 -24.14 8.53
C ALA A 43 -8.55 -23.79 7.11
N VAL A 44 -8.10 -22.64 6.60
CA VAL A 44 -8.43 -22.20 5.24
C VAL A 44 -7.35 -22.67 4.28
N ASN A 45 -7.77 -23.39 3.24
CA ASN A 45 -6.91 -23.74 2.12
C ASN A 45 -6.80 -22.53 1.18
N TYR A 46 -5.75 -21.73 1.35
CA TYR A 46 -5.45 -20.61 0.46
C TYR A 46 -5.18 -21.11 -0.96
N ALA A 47 -5.80 -20.48 -1.95
CA ALA A 47 -5.70 -20.87 -3.36
C ALA A 47 -4.43 -20.35 -4.04
N TYR A 48 -3.72 -19.41 -3.42
CA TYR A 48 -2.56 -18.75 -4.00
C TYR A 48 -1.38 -18.74 -3.03
N PRO A 49 -0.14 -18.77 -3.55
CA PRO A 49 1.04 -18.54 -2.73
C PRO A 49 0.98 -17.17 -2.05
N GLN A 50 1.54 -17.10 -0.83
CA GLN A 50 1.68 -15.83 -0.12
C GLN A 50 2.66 -14.91 -0.85
N VAL A 51 2.31 -13.62 -0.91
CA VAL A 51 3.18 -12.53 -1.35
C VAL A 51 3.83 -11.90 -0.13
N TYR A 52 5.16 -11.83 -0.16
CA TYR A 52 5.98 -11.18 0.86
C TYR A 52 6.44 -9.81 0.34
N GLY A 53 5.57 -8.81 0.46
CA GLY A 53 5.81 -7.48 -0.08
C GLY A 53 6.86 -6.69 0.69
N VAL A 54 7.64 -5.86 0.01
CA VAL A 54 8.51 -4.82 0.61
C VAL A 54 8.49 -3.62 -0.34
N THR A 55 8.31 -2.40 0.17
CA THR A 55 8.36 -1.19 -0.67
C THR A 55 9.76 -0.57 -0.63
N ILE A 56 10.22 -0.09 -1.79
CA ILE A 56 11.32 0.87 -1.87
C ILE A 56 10.80 2.12 -2.57
N ASP A 57 10.99 3.27 -1.94
CA ASP A 57 10.58 4.59 -2.41
C ASP A 57 11.73 5.39 -3.04
N ASP A 58 12.93 4.82 -3.02
CA ASP A 58 14.13 5.37 -3.66
C ASP A 58 15.04 4.25 -4.20
N ILE A 59 15.70 4.53 -5.33
CA ILE A 59 16.57 3.59 -6.06
C ILE A 59 18.07 3.79 -5.78
N SER A 60 18.45 4.74 -4.91
CA SER A 60 19.84 4.91 -4.49
C SER A 60 20.34 3.67 -3.73
N GLY A 61 21.66 3.50 -3.60
CA GLY A 61 22.23 2.39 -2.82
C GLY A 61 21.83 0.99 -3.33
N LEU A 62 21.57 0.83 -4.63
CA LEU A 62 21.03 -0.38 -5.26
C LEU A 62 21.74 -1.69 -4.87
N SER A 63 23.06 -1.67 -4.69
CA SER A 63 23.81 -2.85 -4.25
C SER A 63 23.40 -3.31 -2.84
N ALA A 64 23.21 -2.38 -1.91
CA ALA A 64 22.74 -2.69 -0.56
C ALA A 64 21.29 -3.18 -0.60
N THR A 65 20.42 -2.54 -1.41
CA THR A 65 19.03 -2.95 -1.60
C THR A 65 18.93 -4.39 -2.11
N THR A 66 19.61 -4.72 -3.21
CA THR A 66 19.58 -6.07 -3.80
C THR A 66 20.22 -7.13 -2.88
N THR A 67 21.26 -6.76 -2.13
CA THR A 67 21.84 -7.64 -1.12
C THR A 67 20.86 -7.94 0.01
N ALA A 68 20.12 -6.93 0.49
CA ALA A 68 19.12 -7.13 1.54
C ALA A 68 17.95 -8.00 1.07
N LEU A 69 17.43 -7.77 -0.13
CA LEU A 69 16.34 -8.56 -0.69
C LEU A 69 16.75 -10.02 -0.95
N SER A 70 17.94 -10.25 -1.50
CA SER A 70 18.43 -11.60 -1.85
C SER A 70 18.72 -12.50 -0.64
N LYS A 71 18.93 -11.91 0.54
CA LYS A 71 19.23 -12.65 1.77
C LYS A 71 17.97 -13.06 2.56
N LEU A 72 16.79 -12.58 2.18
CA LEU A 72 15.55 -12.95 2.86
C LEU A 72 15.27 -14.44 2.64
N ALA A 73 14.73 -15.10 3.67
CA ALA A 73 14.45 -16.53 3.69
C ALA A 73 13.41 -16.97 2.65
N LYS A 74 12.60 -16.03 2.16
CA LYS A 74 11.64 -16.23 1.08
C LYS A 74 11.88 -15.14 0.02
N LYS A 75 11.71 -15.50 -1.25
CA LYS A 75 11.82 -14.52 -2.35
C LYS A 75 10.72 -13.45 -2.19
N PRO A 76 11.07 -12.17 -2.00
CA PRO A 76 10.09 -11.11 -1.80
C PRO A 76 9.40 -10.70 -3.11
N THR A 77 8.38 -9.86 -2.99
CA THR A 77 7.90 -8.99 -4.06
C THR A 77 8.21 -7.55 -3.68
N THR A 78 9.08 -6.91 -4.43
CA THR A 78 9.46 -5.51 -4.20
C THR A 78 8.51 -4.60 -4.94
N ARG A 79 7.78 -3.75 -4.20
CA ARG A 79 7.04 -2.62 -4.76
C ARG A 79 8.00 -1.45 -4.92
N ILE A 80 8.17 -0.98 -6.15
CA ILE A 80 9.02 0.17 -6.46
C ILE A 80 8.08 1.36 -6.70
N VAL A 81 8.24 2.41 -5.90
CA VAL A 81 7.58 3.70 -6.14
C VAL A 81 8.27 4.37 -7.31
N PHE A 82 7.52 4.71 -8.35
CA PHE A 82 8.02 5.56 -9.42
C PHE A 82 7.68 7.02 -9.10
N ASP A 83 8.70 7.79 -8.72
CA ASP A 83 8.55 9.19 -8.34
C ASP A 83 7.98 10.05 -9.47
N GLU A 84 7.20 11.05 -9.08
CA GLU A 84 6.66 12.04 -9.97
C GLU A 84 7.76 12.73 -10.80
N TRP A 85 7.42 12.98 -12.07
CA TRP A 85 8.23 13.72 -13.04
C TRP A 85 9.54 13.03 -13.43
N GLN A 86 9.77 11.81 -12.95
CA GLN A 86 10.86 10.96 -13.40
C GLN A 86 10.44 10.13 -14.63
N PRO A 87 11.32 9.97 -15.63
CA PRO A 87 11.08 9.08 -16.76
C PRO A 87 11.32 7.62 -16.38
N ALA A 88 10.69 6.70 -17.10
CA ALA A 88 10.84 5.27 -16.87
C ALA A 88 12.29 4.77 -17.06
N SER A 89 13.05 5.43 -17.93
CA SER A 89 14.45 5.11 -18.21
C SER A 89 15.34 5.24 -16.96
N GLY A 90 15.02 6.15 -16.04
CA GLY A 90 15.73 6.32 -14.77
C GLY A 90 15.64 5.10 -13.85
N TYR A 91 14.55 4.33 -13.95
CA TYR A 91 14.31 3.16 -13.11
C TYR A 91 14.82 1.85 -13.71
N ARG A 92 15.11 1.80 -15.02
CA ARG A 92 15.43 0.56 -15.75
C ARG A 92 16.52 -0.27 -15.08
N SER A 93 17.66 0.34 -14.77
CA SER A 93 18.80 -0.36 -14.17
C SER A 93 18.46 -0.94 -12.79
N ALA A 94 17.74 -0.17 -11.96
CA ALA A 94 17.32 -0.61 -10.63
C ALA A 94 16.31 -1.76 -10.73
N THR A 95 15.29 -1.62 -11.56
CA THR A 95 14.25 -2.63 -11.75
C THR A 95 14.82 -3.95 -12.27
N VAL A 96 15.74 -3.90 -13.25
CA VAL A 96 16.46 -5.10 -13.75
C VAL A 96 17.23 -5.78 -12.62
N ALA A 97 17.95 -5.02 -11.79
CA ALA A 97 18.75 -5.59 -10.71
C ALA A 97 17.88 -6.20 -9.60
N ILE A 98 16.77 -5.57 -9.26
CA ILE A 98 15.82 -6.05 -8.25
C ILE A 98 15.09 -7.30 -8.75
N ASN A 99 14.66 -7.33 -10.02
CA ASN A 99 13.96 -8.47 -10.63
C ASN A 99 14.80 -9.78 -10.57
N LYS A 100 16.14 -9.68 -10.54
CA LYS A 100 17.03 -10.85 -10.37
C LYS A 100 16.89 -11.53 -9.00
N VAL A 101 16.47 -10.79 -7.98
CA VAL A 101 16.44 -11.26 -6.57
C VAL A 101 15.04 -11.19 -5.93
N SER A 102 14.07 -10.61 -6.63
CA SER A 102 12.71 -10.34 -6.15
C SER A 102 11.72 -10.39 -7.33
N TYR A 103 10.43 -10.59 -7.07
CA TYR A 103 9.40 -10.17 -8.03
C TYR A 103 9.22 -8.65 -7.95
N VAL A 104 8.77 -7.99 -9.01
CA VAL A 104 8.58 -6.54 -9.00
C VAL A 104 7.12 -6.17 -9.18
N MET A 105 6.60 -5.36 -8.27
CA MET A 105 5.42 -4.53 -8.47
C MET A 105 5.89 -3.10 -8.76
N GLY A 106 5.41 -2.48 -9.84
CA GLY A 106 5.65 -1.07 -10.12
C GLY A 106 4.43 -0.24 -9.76
N GLU A 107 4.60 0.71 -8.84
CA GLU A 107 3.60 1.75 -8.58
C GLU A 107 3.76 2.85 -9.63
N ILE A 108 2.75 3.00 -10.50
CA ILE A 108 2.83 3.96 -11.61
C ILE A 108 3.04 5.39 -11.11
N LEU A 109 2.34 5.76 -10.03
CA LEU A 109 2.47 7.07 -9.40
C LEU A 109 1.87 7.00 -7.99
N ASP A 110 2.59 7.57 -7.04
CA ASP A 110 2.12 7.72 -5.67
C ASP A 110 0.86 8.59 -5.57
N SER A 111 -0.02 8.24 -4.62
CA SER A 111 -1.30 8.91 -4.43
C SER A 111 -1.12 10.40 -4.10
N SER A 112 -0.04 10.79 -3.42
CA SER A 112 0.28 12.18 -3.07
C SER A 112 0.64 13.06 -4.27
N ALA A 113 0.97 12.48 -5.41
CA ALA A 113 1.29 13.19 -6.64
C ALA A 113 0.19 13.09 -7.71
N MET A 114 -0.87 12.34 -7.47
CA MET A 114 -1.94 12.10 -8.44
C MET A 114 -2.63 13.39 -8.91
N ASP A 115 -2.82 14.38 -8.04
CA ASP A 115 -3.48 15.65 -8.37
C ASP A 115 -2.60 16.58 -9.25
N GLN A 116 -1.29 16.33 -9.30
CA GLN A 116 -0.33 17.08 -10.12
C GLN A 116 -0.37 16.67 -11.60
N TYR A 117 -1.03 15.55 -11.93
CA TYR A 117 -1.11 15.00 -13.28
C TYR A 117 -2.50 15.19 -13.86
N THR A 118 -2.58 15.64 -15.11
CA THR A 118 -3.80 15.45 -15.91
C THR A 118 -4.03 13.96 -16.20
N VAL A 119 -5.25 13.59 -16.59
CA VAL A 119 -5.55 12.23 -17.06
C VAL A 119 -4.59 11.81 -18.18
N GLN A 120 -4.37 12.67 -19.18
CA GLN A 120 -3.48 12.36 -20.31
C GLN A 120 -2.03 12.14 -19.87
N GLN A 121 -1.50 12.96 -18.96
CA GLN A 121 -0.13 12.79 -18.45
C GLN A 121 0.03 11.47 -17.70
N TYR A 122 -0.96 11.09 -16.88
CA TYR A 122 -0.94 9.81 -16.17
C TYR A 122 -0.93 8.61 -17.14
N LEU A 123 -1.78 8.65 -18.19
CA LEU A 123 -1.83 7.58 -19.18
C LEU A 123 -0.57 7.51 -20.05
N SER A 124 0.01 8.66 -20.41
CA SER A 124 1.30 8.72 -21.09
C SER A 124 2.41 8.10 -20.23
N ARG A 125 2.44 8.44 -18.94
CA ARG A 125 3.37 7.85 -17.96
C ARG A 125 3.17 6.34 -17.85
N ALA A 126 1.94 5.86 -17.67
CA ALA A 126 1.63 4.43 -17.60
C ALA A 126 2.15 3.68 -18.85
N SER A 127 1.90 4.22 -20.04
CA SER A 127 2.37 3.67 -21.30
C SER A 127 3.90 3.64 -21.39
N GLU A 128 4.57 4.75 -21.04
CA GLU A 128 6.03 4.86 -21.04
C GLU A 128 6.66 3.80 -20.12
N TYR A 129 6.19 3.69 -18.88
CA TYR A 129 6.71 2.74 -17.92
C TYR A 129 6.47 1.28 -18.35
N MET A 130 5.28 0.95 -18.85
CA MET A 130 4.98 -0.39 -19.36
C MET A 130 5.84 -0.76 -20.57
N ALA A 131 6.11 0.19 -21.47
CA ALA A 131 6.99 -0.02 -22.61
C ALA A 131 8.45 -0.23 -22.17
N ALA A 132 8.93 0.60 -21.25
CA ALA A 132 10.33 0.62 -20.85
C ALA A 132 10.71 -0.47 -19.83
N LEU A 133 9.78 -0.95 -19.00
CA LEU A 133 10.05 -1.87 -17.89
C LEU A 133 9.22 -3.16 -17.95
N GLY A 134 8.44 -3.34 -19.02
CA GLY A 134 7.44 -4.37 -19.09
C GLY A 134 7.92 -5.82 -19.07
N ASP A 135 9.19 -6.06 -19.35
CA ASP A 135 9.87 -7.35 -19.26
C ASP A 135 10.43 -7.65 -17.87
N VAL A 136 10.48 -6.65 -16.97
CA VAL A 136 11.08 -6.75 -15.63
C VAL A 136 10.11 -6.39 -14.50
N VAL A 137 8.94 -5.83 -14.81
CA VAL A 137 7.84 -5.61 -13.86
C VAL A 137 6.81 -6.71 -13.99
N ASN A 138 6.50 -7.39 -12.88
CA ASN A 138 5.56 -8.51 -12.82
C ASN A 138 4.11 -8.05 -12.57
N ILE A 139 3.92 -6.97 -11.81
CA ILE A 139 2.61 -6.45 -11.42
C ILE A 139 2.62 -4.92 -11.59
N TRP A 140 1.60 -4.39 -12.26
CA TRP A 140 1.41 -2.95 -12.42
C TRP A 140 0.33 -2.47 -11.46
N GLU A 141 0.70 -1.64 -10.49
CA GLU A 141 -0.29 -0.97 -9.65
C GLU A 141 -0.78 0.28 -10.38
N VAL A 142 -2.01 0.19 -10.88
CA VAL A 142 -2.63 1.15 -11.81
C VAL A 142 -3.35 2.29 -11.09
N GLY A 143 -3.29 2.29 -9.76
CA GLY A 143 -3.84 3.32 -8.91
C GLY A 143 -3.51 3.00 -7.45
N ASN A 144 -2.88 3.96 -6.77
CA ASN A 144 -2.57 3.88 -5.36
C ASN A 144 -3.56 4.72 -4.53
N GLU A 145 -4.00 4.16 -3.40
CA GLU A 145 -4.90 4.79 -2.42
C GLU A 145 -6.06 5.58 -3.05
N ILE A 146 -6.69 4.98 -4.05
CA ILE A 146 -7.44 5.73 -5.07
C ILE A 146 -8.74 6.39 -4.58
N ASN A 147 -9.15 6.08 -3.35
CA ASN A 147 -10.27 6.70 -2.64
C ASN A 147 -9.82 7.85 -1.71
N GLY A 148 -8.55 8.26 -1.75
CA GLY A 148 -8.02 9.39 -0.98
C GLY A 148 -8.69 10.72 -1.32
N GLU A 149 -8.88 11.57 -0.30
CA GLU A 149 -9.55 12.87 -0.44
C GLU A 149 -8.66 13.95 -1.10
N TRP A 150 -7.37 13.66 -1.24
CA TRP A 150 -6.35 14.58 -1.76
C TRP A 150 -6.12 14.47 -3.28
N LEU A 151 -6.76 13.52 -3.95
CA LEU A 151 -6.44 13.13 -5.33
C LEU A 151 -6.96 14.12 -6.40
N GLY A 152 -7.60 15.21 -5.98
CA GLY A 152 -8.26 16.18 -6.85
C GLY A 152 -9.65 15.72 -7.30
N ASN A 153 -10.00 15.98 -8.56
CA ASN A 153 -11.33 15.65 -9.10
C ASN A 153 -11.51 14.13 -9.24
N ASN A 154 -12.53 13.58 -8.58
CA ASN A 154 -12.85 12.15 -8.61
C ASN A 154 -13.04 11.57 -10.03
N ALA A 155 -13.61 12.33 -10.96
CA ALA A 155 -13.77 11.86 -12.34
C ALA A 155 -12.42 11.63 -13.03
N ASP A 156 -11.44 12.50 -12.75
CA ASP A 156 -10.08 12.35 -13.28
C ASP A 156 -9.37 11.18 -12.63
N VAL A 157 -9.55 10.97 -11.32
CA VAL A 157 -9.02 9.80 -10.59
C VAL A 157 -9.52 8.51 -11.23
N VAL A 158 -10.84 8.40 -11.46
CA VAL A 158 -11.45 7.24 -12.12
C VAL A 158 -10.92 7.06 -13.54
N ALA A 159 -10.77 8.14 -14.31
CA ALA A 159 -10.24 8.08 -15.66
C ALA A 159 -8.76 7.61 -15.69
N LYS A 160 -7.93 8.09 -14.76
CA LYS A 160 -6.52 7.67 -14.59
C LYS A 160 -6.41 6.19 -14.30
N MET A 161 -7.03 5.71 -13.22
CA MET A 161 -6.89 4.31 -12.80
C MET A 161 -7.49 3.33 -13.82
N SER A 162 -8.60 3.71 -14.45
CA SER A 162 -9.27 2.83 -15.40
C SER A 162 -8.58 2.81 -16.77
N GLY A 163 -8.02 3.94 -17.22
CA GLY A 163 -7.23 3.96 -18.44
C GLY A 163 -5.89 3.23 -18.29
N ALA A 164 -5.21 3.35 -17.15
CA ALA A 164 -3.98 2.59 -16.89
C ALA A 164 -4.25 1.08 -16.74
N TYR A 165 -5.39 0.71 -16.13
CA TYR A 165 -5.89 -0.66 -16.16
C TYR A 165 -6.09 -1.17 -17.59
N ASP A 166 -6.79 -0.41 -18.44
CA ASP A 166 -7.06 -0.82 -19.82
C ASP A 166 -5.76 -0.95 -20.63
N LEU A 167 -4.76 -0.07 -20.43
CA LEU A 167 -3.42 -0.19 -21.01
C LEU A 167 -2.70 -1.48 -20.56
N ALA A 168 -2.73 -1.80 -19.26
CA ALA A 168 -2.12 -2.99 -18.73
C ALA A 168 -2.77 -4.27 -19.28
N LYS A 169 -4.10 -4.37 -19.18
CA LYS A 169 -4.84 -5.57 -19.64
C LYS A 169 -4.81 -5.73 -21.15
N GLY A 170 -4.83 -4.64 -21.92
CA GLY A 170 -4.67 -4.65 -23.38
C GLY A 170 -3.33 -5.22 -23.84
N GLN A 171 -2.30 -5.19 -22.99
CA GLN A 171 -1.00 -5.82 -23.22
C GLN A 171 -0.86 -7.19 -22.54
N GLY A 172 -1.95 -7.76 -22.01
CA GLY A 172 -1.93 -9.04 -21.29
C GLY A 172 -1.18 -8.99 -19.95
N ARG A 173 -0.99 -7.80 -19.37
CA ARG A 173 -0.24 -7.61 -18.13
C ARG A 173 -1.11 -7.82 -16.89
N THR A 174 -0.44 -8.10 -15.78
CA THR A 174 -1.05 -8.17 -14.45
C THR A 174 -1.29 -6.78 -13.90
N ALA A 175 -2.50 -6.50 -13.44
CA ALA A 175 -2.89 -5.21 -12.86
C ALA A 175 -3.32 -5.34 -11.38
N ALA A 176 -2.91 -4.37 -10.58
CA ALA A 176 -3.28 -4.21 -9.17
C ALA A 176 -3.91 -2.84 -8.92
N LEU A 177 -4.86 -2.76 -8.00
CA LEU A 177 -5.41 -1.51 -7.48
C LEU A 177 -5.26 -1.51 -5.95
N THR A 178 -4.70 -0.44 -5.38
CA THR A 178 -4.58 -0.28 -3.94
C THR A 178 -5.61 0.72 -3.44
N LEU A 179 -6.38 0.33 -2.43
CA LEU A 179 -7.43 1.12 -1.78
C LEU A 179 -6.97 1.52 -0.38
N TYR A 180 -7.25 2.76 0.01
CA TYR A 180 -6.93 3.28 1.34
C TYR A 180 -8.04 2.90 2.33
N TYR A 181 -7.71 2.10 3.34
CA TYR A 181 -8.67 1.78 4.39
C TYR A 181 -8.74 2.92 5.41
N ASN A 182 -9.89 3.58 5.47
CA ASN A 182 -10.10 4.83 6.19
C ASN A 182 -11.36 4.82 7.06
N GLN A 183 -11.68 3.67 7.67
CA GLN A 183 -12.82 3.58 8.57
C GLN A 183 -12.67 4.60 9.72
N ASP A 184 -13.74 5.38 9.93
CA ASP A 184 -13.89 6.34 11.03
C ASP A 184 -12.84 7.48 11.06
N CYS A 185 -12.14 7.72 9.94
CA CYS A 185 -11.10 8.77 9.81
C CYS A 185 -11.17 9.54 8.48
N TRP A 186 -12.23 9.35 7.69
CA TRP A 186 -12.58 10.17 6.53
C TRP A 186 -13.07 11.59 6.90
N SER A 187 -12.95 12.56 5.99
CA SER A 187 -13.68 13.84 6.11
C SER A 187 -14.97 13.81 5.28
N ASN A 188 -14.95 13.04 4.19
CA ASN A 188 -16.07 12.82 3.30
C ASN A 188 -16.48 11.34 3.30
N PRO A 189 -17.70 10.98 3.74
CA PRO A 189 -18.13 9.59 3.77
C PRO A 189 -18.18 8.93 2.39
N ALA A 190 -18.27 9.70 1.30
CA ALA A 190 -18.18 9.16 -0.06
C ALA A 190 -16.81 8.57 -0.39
N ASN A 191 -15.77 8.91 0.38
CA ASN A 191 -14.40 8.43 0.26
C ASN A 191 -14.12 7.22 1.17
N GLU A 192 -15.08 6.74 1.96
CA GLU A 192 -14.95 5.47 2.68
C GLU A 192 -14.61 4.35 1.70
N MET A 193 -13.59 3.56 1.99
CA MET A 193 -12.99 2.57 1.08
C MET A 193 -14.02 1.76 0.29
N PHE A 194 -14.98 1.12 0.97
CA PHE A 194 -15.98 0.27 0.30
C PHE A 194 -17.05 1.08 -0.41
N THR A 195 -17.49 2.19 0.17
CA THR A 195 -18.47 3.10 -0.43
C THR A 195 -17.93 3.67 -1.74
N TRP A 196 -16.70 4.18 -1.72
CA TRP A 196 -16.03 4.73 -2.89
C TRP A 196 -15.80 3.64 -3.94
N ALA A 197 -15.23 2.50 -3.55
CA ALA A 197 -14.94 1.41 -4.48
C ALA A 197 -16.22 0.86 -5.13
N ASN A 198 -17.32 0.81 -4.37
CA ASN A 198 -18.60 0.38 -4.90
C ASN A 198 -19.12 1.35 -5.99
N ALA A 199 -19.06 2.66 -5.73
CA ALA A 199 -19.58 3.69 -6.63
C ALA A 199 -18.70 3.93 -7.87
N ASN A 200 -17.37 3.85 -7.72
CA ASN A 200 -16.44 4.40 -8.71
C ASN A 200 -15.62 3.36 -9.48
N VAL A 201 -15.35 2.18 -8.92
CA VAL A 201 -14.59 1.14 -9.65
C VAL A 201 -15.52 0.47 -10.67
N PRO A 202 -15.25 0.58 -11.99
CA PRO A 202 -16.14 0.03 -13.01
C PRO A 202 -16.25 -1.51 -12.91
N ALA A 203 -17.40 -2.05 -13.29
CA ALA A 203 -17.65 -3.50 -13.23
C ALA A 203 -16.55 -4.34 -13.92
N ARG A 204 -16.05 -3.88 -15.08
CA ARG A 204 -14.96 -4.54 -15.82
C ARG A 204 -13.67 -4.67 -15.00
N MET A 205 -13.38 -3.69 -14.14
CA MET A 205 -12.22 -3.72 -13.25
C MET A 205 -12.51 -4.61 -12.05
N LYS A 206 -13.70 -4.53 -11.45
CA LYS A 206 -14.11 -5.42 -10.34
C LYS A 206 -13.97 -6.90 -10.71
N SER A 207 -14.27 -7.26 -11.95
CA SER A 207 -14.14 -8.63 -12.46
C SER A 207 -12.77 -8.99 -13.02
N GLY A 208 -11.94 -8.01 -13.39
CA GLY A 208 -10.74 -8.23 -14.20
C GLY A 208 -9.41 -7.81 -13.58
N LEU A 209 -9.41 -7.10 -12.45
CA LEU A 209 -8.21 -6.83 -11.67
C LEU A 209 -7.62 -8.13 -11.13
N ASP A 210 -6.32 -8.32 -11.28
CA ASP A 210 -5.62 -9.52 -10.80
C ASP A 210 -5.34 -9.43 -9.29
N TYR A 211 -5.13 -8.21 -8.79
CA TYR A 211 -4.91 -7.90 -7.37
C TYR A 211 -5.76 -6.70 -6.95
N VAL A 212 -6.36 -6.78 -5.77
CA VAL A 212 -6.94 -5.62 -5.08
C VAL A 212 -6.43 -5.60 -3.66
N LEU A 213 -5.75 -4.52 -3.34
CA LEU A 213 -4.92 -4.43 -2.16
C LEU A 213 -5.40 -3.31 -1.24
N VAL A 214 -5.06 -3.42 0.04
CA VAL A 214 -5.40 -2.45 1.08
C VAL A 214 -4.14 -1.74 1.55
N SER A 215 -4.13 -0.42 1.49
CA SER A 215 -3.21 0.41 2.27
C SER A 215 -3.80 0.67 3.64
N TYR A 216 -2.99 0.46 4.69
CA TYR A 216 -3.41 0.77 6.05
C TYR A 216 -2.27 1.14 7.00
N TYR A 217 -2.49 2.22 7.76
CA TYR A 217 -1.65 2.70 8.84
C TYR A 217 -2.50 2.97 10.08
N GLU A 218 -2.19 2.33 11.21
CA GLU A 218 -2.95 2.53 12.46
C GLU A 218 -2.94 3.98 12.94
N GLU A 219 -1.84 4.70 12.67
CA GLU A 219 -1.66 6.11 13.01
C GLU A 219 -2.67 7.04 12.34
N ASP A 220 -3.18 6.66 11.18
CA ASP A 220 -4.04 7.54 10.39
C ASP A 220 -5.46 7.61 10.95
N CYS A 221 -5.91 6.52 11.57
CA CYS A 221 -7.31 6.33 11.98
C CYS A 221 -7.43 6.11 13.49
N ASN A 222 -6.84 7.02 14.27
CA ASN A 222 -6.94 7.06 15.73
C ASN A 222 -6.47 5.78 16.44
N GLY A 223 -5.53 5.03 15.86
CA GLY A 223 -5.05 3.77 16.43
C GLY A 223 -6.03 2.59 16.28
N LEU A 224 -7.03 2.71 15.39
CA LEU A 224 -7.94 1.62 15.09
C LEU A 224 -7.15 0.37 14.66
N VAL A 225 -7.62 -0.82 15.06
CA VAL A 225 -7.15 -2.09 14.50
C VAL A 225 -8.39 -2.80 13.96
N PRO A 226 -8.58 -2.83 12.63
CA PRO A 226 -9.79 -3.40 12.02
C PRO A 226 -9.95 -4.90 12.26
N ASP A 227 -11.18 -5.38 12.15
CA ASP A 227 -11.43 -6.80 11.93
C ASP A 227 -11.04 -7.17 10.49
N TRP A 228 -9.76 -7.52 10.30
CA TRP A 228 -9.23 -7.90 9.00
C TRP A 228 -9.94 -9.11 8.37
N ASN A 229 -10.53 -10.01 9.17
CA ASN A 229 -11.32 -11.12 8.62
C ASN A 229 -12.56 -10.59 7.91
N ALA A 230 -13.29 -9.68 8.55
CA ALA A 230 -14.47 -9.04 7.96
C ALA A 230 -14.12 -8.18 6.74
N VAL A 231 -13.05 -7.38 6.85
CA VAL A 231 -12.59 -6.50 5.77
C VAL A 231 -12.23 -7.30 4.52
N PHE A 232 -11.36 -8.32 4.64
CA PHE A 232 -10.96 -9.11 3.47
C PHE A 232 -12.07 -10.01 2.94
N THR A 233 -13.02 -10.46 3.79
CA THR A 233 -14.22 -11.18 3.32
C THR A 233 -15.06 -10.27 2.42
N LYS A 234 -15.31 -9.03 2.86
CA LYS A 234 -16.08 -8.04 2.08
C LYS A 234 -15.33 -7.65 0.80
N LEU A 235 -14.02 -7.46 0.87
CA LEU A 235 -13.19 -7.11 -0.29
C LEU A 235 -13.19 -8.24 -1.33
N SER A 236 -13.01 -9.49 -0.92
CA SER A 236 -13.08 -10.64 -1.81
C SER A 236 -14.46 -10.81 -2.45
N ALA A 237 -15.55 -10.46 -1.76
CA ALA A 237 -16.89 -10.53 -2.33
C ALA A 237 -17.10 -9.44 -3.41
N MET A 238 -16.54 -8.25 -3.21
CA MET A 238 -16.60 -7.15 -4.18
C MET A 238 -15.72 -7.39 -5.42
N PHE A 239 -14.61 -8.11 -5.25
CA PHE A 239 -13.61 -8.40 -6.28
C PHE A 239 -13.37 -9.93 -6.38
N PRO A 240 -14.34 -10.69 -6.91
CA PRO A 240 -14.36 -12.15 -6.78
C PRO A 240 -13.23 -12.88 -7.50
N ASN A 241 -12.60 -12.25 -8.49
CA ASN A 241 -11.52 -12.84 -9.28
C ASN A 241 -10.12 -12.35 -8.86
N SER A 242 -10.06 -11.34 -7.99
CA SER A 242 -8.80 -10.73 -7.59
C SER A 242 -8.15 -11.50 -6.45
N LYS A 243 -6.82 -11.47 -6.40
CA LYS A 243 -6.09 -11.78 -5.18
C LYS A 243 -6.22 -10.59 -4.23
N VAL A 244 -6.49 -10.83 -2.95
CA VAL A 244 -6.67 -9.76 -1.96
C VAL A 244 -5.60 -9.79 -0.89
N GLY A 245 -5.17 -8.62 -0.44
CA GLY A 245 -4.09 -8.49 0.52
C GLY A 245 -3.82 -7.03 0.89
N PHE A 246 -2.70 -6.79 1.56
CA PHE A 246 -2.21 -5.46 1.83
C PHE A 246 -1.28 -4.99 0.72
N GLY A 247 -1.49 -3.77 0.25
CA GLY A 247 -0.67 -3.04 -0.71
C GLY A 247 0.29 -2.08 -0.03
N GLU A 248 -0.05 -1.68 1.19
CA GLU A 248 0.84 -0.96 2.10
C GLU A 248 0.53 -1.31 3.55
N THR A 249 1.58 -1.50 4.33
CA THR A 249 1.52 -1.41 5.80
C THR A 249 2.81 -0.78 6.28
N GLY A 250 2.75 -0.06 7.38
CA GLY A 250 3.94 0.51 7.99
C GLY A 250 3.58 1.26 9.25
N THR A 251 4.61 1.74 9.94
CA THR A 251 4.43 2.65 11.07
C THR A 251 5.63 3.56 11.22
N THR A 252 5.39 4.80 11.62
CA THR A 252 6.42 5.76 12.02
C THR A 252 6.76 5.70 13.51
N THR A 253 6.04 4.88 14.27
CA THR A 253 6.22 4.76 15.73
C THR A 253 7.43 3.89 16.11
N THR A 254 7.79 3.88 17.39
CA THR A 254 8.98 3.19 17.90
C THR A 254 8.87 1.65 17.91
N ASN A 255 7.67 1.07 17.80
CA ASN A 255 7.46 -0.39 17.88
C ASN A 255 7.26 -1.07 16.52
N LYS A 256 8.12 -0.73 15.54
CA LYS A 256 8.05 -1.27 14.17
C LYS A 256 8.10 -2.80 14.11
N ALA A 257 8.90 -3.45 14.97
CA ALA A 257 9.08 -4.91 14.96
C ALA A 257 7.80 -5.68 15.33
N ALA A 258 7.09 -5.25 16.37
CA ALA A 258 5.82 -5.86 16.75
C ALA A 258 4.75 -5.60 15.68
N TYR A 259 4.72 -4.38 15.12
CA TYR A 259 3.80 -4.04 14.04
C TYR A 259 4.02 -4.93 12.81
N LEU A 260 5.26 -5.01 12.32
CA LEU A 260 5.62 -5.85 11.19
C LEU A 260 5.23 -7.31 11.44
N THR A 261 5.59 -7.85 12.61
CA THR A 261 5.26 -9.23 12.98
C THR A 261 3.75 -9.48 12.96
N ARG A 262 2.97 -8.58 13.57
CA ARG A 262 1.51 -8.69 13.63
C ARG A 262 0.90 -8.74 12.23
N TYR A 263 1.27 -7.84 11.33
CA TYR A 263 0.67 -7.79 9.99
C TYR A 263 1.13 -8.95 9.12
N TYR A 264 2.44 -9.24 9.03
CA TYR A 264 2.94 -10.30 8.15
C TYR A 264 2.49 -11.72 8.55
N THR A 265 2.02 -11.90 9.78
CA THR A 265 1.50 -13.18 10.29
C THR A 265 -0.03 -13.28 10.24
N LEU A 266 -0.74 -12.24 9.77
CA LEU A 266 -2.20 -12.31 9.60
C LEU A 266 -2.59 -13.46 8.66
N LYS A 267 -3.71 -14.11 8.99
CA LYS A 267 -4.30 -15.20 8.21
C LYS A 267 -5.82 -15.06 8.14
N PRO A 268 -6.36 -13.99 7.49
CA PRO A 268 -7.78 -13.89 7.24
C PRO A 268 -8.31 -15.14 6.52
N PRO A 269 -9.50 -15.65 6.88
CA PRO A 269 -10.02 -16.92 6.37
C PRO A 269 -10.65 -16.76 4.98
N VAL A 270 -9.91 -16.17 4.04
CA VAL A 270 -10.36 -15.77 2.71
C VAL A 270 -9.53 -16.49 1.66
N LYS A 271 -10.17 -17.31 0.80
CA LYS A 271 -9.49 -18.26 -0.10
C LYS A 271 -8.46 -17.62 -1.05
N ASN A 272 -8.76 -16.44 -1.55
CA ASN A 272 -7.91 -15.64 -2.45
C ASN A 272 -7.01 -14.64 -1.71
N TYR A 273 -6.91 -14.72 -0.38
CA TYR A 273 -6.00 -13.90 0.39
C TYR A 273 -4.54 -14.31 0.15
N ILE A 274 -3.68 -13.31 -0.06
CA ILE A 274 -2.27 -13.50 -0.40
C ILE A 274 -1.30 -12.88 0.61
N GLY A 275 -1.79 -12.26 1.67
CA GLY A 275 -0.95 -11.42 2.52
C GLY A 275 -0.68 -10.08 1.85
N GLY A 276 0.39 -9.97 1.06
CA GLY A 276 0.73 -8.74 0.32
C GLY A 276 1.63 -7.82 1.14
N TYR A 277 1.24 -7.44 2.35
CA TYR A 277 2.01 -6.79 3.43
C TYR A 277 3.13 -5.80 3.05
N PHE A 278 3.07 -5.12 1.90
CA PHE A 278 4.22 -4.35 1.43
C PHE A 278 4.63 -3.31 2.48
N TRP A 279 5.75 -3.59 3.16
CA TRP A 279 6.25 -2.71 4.21
C TRP A 279 6.72 -1.42 3.56
N TRP A 280 5.99 -0.34 3.80
CA TRP A 280 6.18 0.93 3.12
C TRP A 280 7.61 1.46 3.26
N TYR A 281 8.14 1.42 4.48
CA TYR A 281 9.49 1.90 4.83
C TYR A 281 10.59 0.87 4.55
N GLY A 282 10.42 0.01 3.54
CA GLY A 282 11.35 -1.09 3.30
C GLY A 282 12.76 -0.61 2.96
N LYS A 283 12.86 0.53 2.27
CA LYS A 283 14.13 1.18 1.96
C LYS A 283 14.86 1.61 3.24
N GLU A 284 14.17 2.27 4.15
CA GLU A 284 14.75 2.83 5.39
C GLU A 284 15.04 1.75 6.42
N ASP A 285 14.09 0.83 6.60
CA ASP A 285 14.09 -0.08 7.74
C ASP A 285 14.77 -1.42 7.46
N LEU A 286 14.91 -1.81 6.19
CA LEU A 286 15.42 -3.14 5.81
C LEU A 286 16.75 -3.08 5.04
N VAL A 287 17.22 -1.87 4.68
CA VAL A 287 18.47 -1.68 3.95
C VAL A 287 19.46 -0.84 4.78
N PRO A 288 20.70 -1.30 4.98
CA PRO A 288 21.24 -2.62 4.59
C PRO A 288 20.64 -3.77 5.42
N TYR A 289 20.89 -5.01 5.01
CA TYR A 289 20.35 -6.22 5.67
C TYR A 289 20.74 -6.40 7.15
N THR A 290 21.68 -5.58 7.65
CA THR A 290 22.07 -5.54 9.06
C THR A 290 21.10 -4.73 9.93
N GLN A 291 20.10 -4.08 9.34
CA GLN A 291 19.08 -3.36 10.10
C GLN A 291 18.30 -4.32 11.01
N PRO A 292 17.96 -3.92 12.25
CA PRO A 292 17.20 -4.78 13.16
C PRO A 292 15.85 -5.25 12.59
N LEU A 293 15.14 -4.38 11.85
CA LEU A 293 13.85 -4.74 11.28
C LEU A 293 13.98 -5.75 10.12
N TRP A 294 15.11 -5.74 9.39
CA TRP A 294 15.43 -6.78 8.41
C TRP A 294 15.46 -8.17 9.07
N SER A 295 16.14 -8.29 10.22
CA SER A 295 16.23 -9.56 10.97
C SER A 295 14.86 -10.02 11.48
N THR A 296 14.02 -9.07 11.89
CA THR A 296 12.64 -9.33 12.32
C THR A 296 11.81 -9.89 11.15
N LEU A 297 11.81 -9.20 10.01
CA LEU A 297 11.13 -9.67 8.80
C LEU A 297 11.63 -11.06 8.40
N ASN A 298 12.95 -11.25 8.31
CA ASN A 298 13.52 -12.53 7.91
C ASN A 298 13.10 -13.70 8.83
N SER A 299 12.98 -13.44 10.13
CA SER A 299 12.49 -14.42 11.10
C SER A 299 11.03 -14.77 10.88
N VAL A 300 10.16 -13.76 10.64
CA VAL A 300 8.75 -13.97 10.30
C VAL A 300 8.61 -14.79 9.02
N LEU A 301 9.38 -14.45 7.98
CA LEU A 301 9.37 -15.17 6.71
C LEU A 301 9.84 -16.62 6.86
N SER A 302 10.82 -16.89 7.72
CA SER A 302 11.35 -18.24 7.98
C SER A 302 10.34 -19.13 8.71
N GLY A 303 9.51 -18.55 9.59
CA GLY A 303 8.46 -19.26 10.33
C GLY A 303 7.14 -19.43 9.56
N SER A 304 7.05 -18.89 8.34
CA SER A 304 5.84 -18.89 7.49
C SER A 304 5.80 -19.94 6.40
#